data_AF-A0A841FC37-F1
#
_entry.id   AF-A0A841FC37-F1
#
_cell.length_a   1.000
_cell.length_b   1.000
_cell.length_c   1.000
_cell.angle_alpha   90.00
_cell.angle_beta   90.00
_cell.angle_gamma   90.00
#
_symmetry.space_group_name_H-M   'P 1'
#
loop_
_entity.id
_entity.type
_entity.pdbx_description
1 polymer ?
#
loop_
_entity_poly.entity_id
_entity_poly.type
_entity_poly.pdbx_seq_one_letter_code
_entity_poly.pdbx_strand_id
1 'polypeptide(L)' 'MENYSSQSVVVSLTHKDTDKVYFSQKIPERGMITWRNFEHGYEMGLRGGEYILQWSGGGSRVNGAFSGKMGASSSDFSN' A
#
# COMPACT_ATOMS: atom_id res chain seq x y z
N MET A 1 5.99 4.16 1.64
CA MET A 1 6.25 2.76 2.02
C MET A 1 7.71 2.49 1.76
N GLU A 2 8.46 2.18 2.79
CA GLU A 2 9.91 2.01 2.72
C GLU A 2 10.28 0.57 3.06
N ASN A 3 11.16 -0.02 2.25
CA ASN A 3 11.73 -1.33 2.49
C ASN A 3 13.17 -1.15 2.97
N TYR A 4 13.47 -1.58 4.19
CA TYR A 4 14.84 -1.57 4.74
C TYR A 4 15.54 -2.93 4.60
N SER A 5 14.84 -3.93 4.05
CA SER A 5 15.42 -5.24 3.80
C SER A 5 16.48 -5.19 2.69
N SER A 6 17.44 -6.11 2.77
CA SER A 6 18.41 -6.41 1.70
C SER A 6 17.83 -7.30 0.61
N GLN A 7 16.51 -7.44 0.57
CA GLN A 7 15.78 -8.17 -0.45
C GLN A 7 14.55 -7.37 -0.86
N SER A 8 14.08 -7.60 -2.08
CA SER A 8 12.83 -7.00 -2.53
C SER A 8 11.64 -7.56 -1.76
N VAL A 9 10.68 -6.69 -1.47
CA VAL A 9 9.42 -7.05 -0.81
C VAL A 9 8.24 -6.67 -1.70
N VAL A 10 7.20 -7.48 -1.71
CA VAL A 10 5.93 -7.15 -2.35
C VAL A 10 5.01 -6.57 -1.30
N VAL A 11 4.39 -5.43 -1.60
CA VAL A 11 3.39 -4.80 -0.74
C VAL A 11 2.07 -4.74 -1.49
N SER A 12 1.00 -5.17 -0.83
CA SER A 12 -0.35 -5.15 -1.38
C SER A 12 -1.36 -4.58 -0.42
N LEU A 13 -2.38 -3.90 -0.95
CA LEU A 13 -3.54 -3.43 -0.20
C LEU A 13 -4.80 -4.12 -0.73
N THR A 14 -5.46 -4.88 0.15
CA THR A 14 -6.64 -5.67 -0.20
C THR A 14 -7.83 -5.24 0.65
N HIS A 15 -8.99 -5.04 0.03
CA HIS A 15 -10.25 -4.80 0.73
C HIS A 15 -10.75 -6.11 1.34
N LYS A 16 -10.93 -6.14 2.66
CA LYS A 16 -11.18 -7.36 3.43
C LYS A 16 -12.48 -8.07 3.04
N ASP A 17 -13.56 -7.32 2.80
CA ASP A 17 -14.88 -7.93 2.59
C ASP A 17 -15.11 -8.40 1.15
N THR A 18 -14.28 -7.95 0.19
CA THR A 18 -14.49 -8.24 -1.23
C THR A 18 -13.27 -8.89 -1.89
N ASP A 19 -12.21 -9.13 -1.12
CA ASP A 19 -10.90 -9.60 -1.59
C ASP A 19 -10.31 -8.79 -2.77
N LYS A 20 -10.77 -7.55 -2.93
CA LYS A 20 -10.34 -6.72 -4.06
C LYS A 20 -8.97 -6.16 -3.75
N VAL A 21 -7.98 -6.50 -4.58
CA VAL A 21 -6.64 -5.93 -4.50
C VAL A 21 -6.63 -4.56 -5.17
N TYR A 22 -6.39 -3.52 -4.38
CA TYR A 22 -6.31 -2.15 -4.86
C TYR A 22 -4.92 -1.81 -5.40
N PHE A 23 -3.86 -2.31 -4.78
CA PHE A 23 -2.54 -2.30 -5.40
C PHE A 23 -1.73 -3.50 -4.95
N SER A 24 -0.77 -3.89 -5.78
CA SER A 24 0.27 -4.86 -5.47
C SER A 24 1.54 -4.42 -6.19
N GLN A 25 2.57 -4.04 -5.43
CA GLN A 25 3.79 -3.48 -5.98
C GLN A 25 5.02 -4.08 -5.33
N LYS A 26 6.06 -4.29 -6.14
CA LYS A 26 7.37 -4.73 -5.66
C LYS A 26 8.20 -3.51 -5.29
N ILE A 27 8.60 -3.43 -4.03
CA ILE A 27 9.61 -2.48 -3.55
C ILE A 27 10.97 -3.18 -3.63
N PRO A 28 11.95 -2.65 -4.38
CA PRO A 28 13.29 -3.24 -4.44
C PRO A 28 13.97 -3.18 -3.05
N GLU A 29 15.09 -3.88 -2.91
CA GLU A 29 15.90 -3.80 -1.69
C GLU A 29 16.27 -2.34 -1.37
N ARG A 30 16.18 -1.96 -0.09
CA ARG A 30 16.43 -0.58 0.36
C ARG A 30 15.63 0.50 -0.39
N GLY A 31 14.54 0.10 -1.06
CA GLY A 31 13.75 0.96 -1.92
C GLY A 31 12.56 1.61 -1.20
N MET A 32 11.92 2.54 -1.88
CA MET A 32 10.71 3.20 -1.42
C MET A 32 9.71 3.33 -2.56
N ILE A 33 8.43 3.22 -2.22
CA ILE A 33 7.33 3.62 -3.09
C ILE A 33 6.40 4.58 -2.35
N THR A 34 5.89 5.55 -3.09
CA THR A 34 4.74 6.38 -2.68
C THR A 34 3.56 5.92 -3.49
N TRP A 35 2.49 5.50 -2.82
CA TRP A 35 1.25 5.12 -3.49
C TRP A 35 0.13 6.06 -3.07
N ARG A 36 -0.60 6.55 -4.07
CA ARG A 36 -1.76 7.43 -3.94
C ARG A 36 -2.86 6.88 -4.82
N ASN A 37 -3.98 6.53 -4.22
CA ASN A 37 -5.13 5.90 -4.89
C ASN A 37 -5.64 6.72 -6.09
N PHE A 38 -5.77 8.05 -5.94
CA PHE A 38 -6.28 8.94 -7.00
C PHE A 38 -5.34 9.03 -8.22
N GLU A 39 -4.04 8.88 -8.02
CA GLU A 39 -3.04 8.91 -9.10
C GLU A 39 -2.85 7.53 -9.76
N HIS A 40 -3.31 6.45 -9.12
CA HIS A 40 -3.01 5.07 -9.51
C HIS A 40 -4.28 4.26 -9.81
N GLY A 41 -5.21 4.84 -10.58
CA GLY A 41 -6.35 4.13 -11.16
C GLY A 41 -7.60 4.03 -10.28
N TYR A 42 -7.64 4.72 -9.14
CA TYR A 42 -8.82 4.82 -8.28
C TYR A 42 -9.22 6.28 -8.08
N GLU A 43 -9.56 6.96 -9.17
CA GLU A 43 -9.96 8.39 -9.21
C GLU A 43 -11.17 8.69 -8.33
N MET A 44 -12.09 7.73 -8.16
CA MET A 44 -13.23 7.84 -7.24
C MET A 44 -12.91 7.46 -5.79
N GLY A 45 -11.66 7.11 -5.51
CA GLY A 45 -11.21 6.74 -4.18
C GLY A 45 -11.27 5.25 -3.87
N LEU A 46 -10.88 4.93 -2.63
CA LEU A 46 -11.05 3.61 -2.04
C LEU A 46 -12.51 3.40 -1.61
N ARG A 47 -13.00 2.17 -1.68
CA ARG A 47 -14.31 1.82 -1.09
C ARG A 47 -14.25 2.02 0.43
N GLY A 48 -15.32 2.46 1.08
CA GLY A 48 -15.37 2.45 2.54
C GLY A 48 -15.33 1.01 3.08
N GLY A 49 -14.46 0.74 4.06
CA GLY A 49 -14.33 -0.58 4.66
C GLY A 49 -12.96 -0.82 5.30
N GLU A 50 -12.75 -2.06 5.74
CA GLU A 50 -11.47 -2.51 6.30
C GLU A 50 -10.51 -2.95 5.19
N TYR A 51 -9.23 -2.64 5.37
CA TYR A 51 -8.18 -2.98 4.43
C TYR A 51 -7.03 -3.70 5.11
N ILE A 52 -6.44 -4.65 4.40
CA ILE A 52 -5.24 -5.37 4.81
C ILE A 52 -4.08 -4.83 3.97
N LEU A 53 -3.11 -4.20 4.64
CA LEU A 53 -1.81 -3.87 4.07
C LEU A 53 -0.83 -5.01 4.37
N GLN A 54 -0.52 -5.82 3.36
CA GLN A 54 0.33 -7.00 3.50
C GLN A 54 1.70 -6.75 2.87
N TRP A 55 2.75 -7.18 3.57
CA TRP A 55 4.11 -7.21 3.07
C TRP A 55 4.58 -8.66 2.94
N SER A 56 5.09 -9.04 1.77
CA SER A 56 5.57 -10.39 1.47
C SER A 56 7.02 -10.36 0.98
N GLY A 57 7.91 -11.01 1.72
CA GLY A 57 9.32 -11.17 1.37
C GLY A 57 9.64 -12.46 0.60
N GLY A 58 8.62 -13.22 0.16
CA GLY A 58 8.84 -14.46 -0.60
C GLY A 58 9.58 -15.58 0.16
N GLY A 59 9.45 -15.61 1.49
CA GLY A 59 10.18 -16.56 2.38
C GLY A 59 11.30 -15.90 3.21
N SER A 60 11.64 -14.64 2.92
CA SER A 60 12.63 -13.87 3.67
C SER A 60 12.00 -12.92 4.68
N ARG A 61 12.82 -12.51 5.67
CA ARG A 61 12.44 -11.50 6.65
C ARG A 61 12.11 -10.18 5.96
N VAL A 62 10.89 -9.72 6.19
CA VAL A 62 10.44 -8.39 5.81
C VAL A 62 10.90 -7.39 6.88
N ASN A 63 11.48 -6.28 6.44
CA ASN A 63 11.76 -5.13 7.29
C ASN A 63 11.33 -3.87 6.54
N GLY A 64 10.22 -3.26 6.95
CA GLY A 64 9.64 -2.12 6.26
C GLY A 64 8.85 -1.21 7.17
N ALA A 65 8.62 0.01 6.71
CA ALA A 65 7.84 1.03 7.38
C ALA A 65 6.75 1.58 6.46
N PHE A 66 5.62 1.91 7.07
CA PHE A 66 4.51 2.58 6.43
C PHE A 66 4.13 3.84 7.20
N SER A 67 4.04 4.94 6.48
CA SER A 67 3.44 6.19 6.95
C SER A 67 2.32 6.53 5.97
N GLY A 68 1.12 6.77 6.48
CA GLY A 68 -0.04 7.07 5.65
C GLY A 68 -1.13 7.83 6.40
N LYS A 69 -1.90 8.59 5.64
CA LYS A 69 -3.16 9.22 6.08
C LYS A 69 -4.30 8.41 5.47
N MET A 70 -5.37 8.20 6.21
CA MET A 70 -6.62 7.64 5.69
C MET A 70 -7.70 8.73 5.74
N GLY A 71 -8.50 8.82 4.70
CA GLY A 71 -9.51 9.85 4.52
C GLY A 71 -10.68 9.28 3.72
N ALA A 72 -11.89 9.65 4.09
CA ALA A 72 -13.12 9.22 3.44
C ALA A 72 -13.45 10.12 2.22
N SER A 73 -12.82 11.29 2.14
CA SER A 73 -12.97 12.25 1.04
C SER A 73 -11.61 12.66 0.48
N SER A 74 -11.55 13.01 -0.82
CA SER A 74 -10.34 13.58 -1.43
C SER A 74 -9.92 14.90 -0.76
N SER A 75 -10.88 15.64 -0.19
CA SER A 75 -10.61 16.84 0.62
C SER A 75 -9.81 16.54 1.89
N ASP A 76 -9.87 15.33 2.43
CA ASP A 76 -9.11 14.94 3.63
C ASP A 76 -7.60 14.87 3.36
N PHE A 77 -7.22 14.81 2.09
CA PHE A 77 -5.83 14.76 1.61
C PHE A 77 -5.36 16.10 1.05
N SER A 78 -6.24 17.10 0.99
CA SER A 78 -5.91 18.48 0.60
C SER A 78 -5.41 19.22 1.85
N ASN A 79 -4.23 19.82 1.76
CA ASN A 79 -3.58 20.55 2.85
C ASN A 79 -3.87 22.04 2.73
#